data_AF-A0A930K3K0-F1
#
_entry.id   AF-A0A930K3K0-F1
#
_cell.length_a   1.000
_cell.length_b   1.000
_cell.length_c   1.000
_cell.angle_alpha   90.00
_cell.angle_beta   90.00
_cell.angle_gamma   90.00
#
_symmetry.space_group_name_H-M   'P 1'
#
loop_
_entity.id
_entity.type
_entity.pdbx_description
1 polymer ?
#
loop_
_entity_poly.entity_id
_entity_poly.type
_entity_poly.pdbx_seq_one_letter_code
_entity_poly.pdbx_strand_id
1 'polypeptide(L)'
;MTDMMTADMKVLMNHIYEFQKGVRQMVLYTCNKKYESFATLRLERQNIPYIIQPVGRDRMNLFFGRQECLDAIRLMITKPLNQLSPEEDFILGAMLGYDIRVQCERYCERKCRTCKCAT
;
A
#
# COMPACT_ATOMS: atom_id res chain seq x y z
N MET A 1 11.55 -2.93 -25.30
CA MET A 1 11.74 -2.30 -23.97
C MET A 1 10.58 -1.38 -23.58
N THR A 2 9.75 -0.95 -24.53
CA THR A 2 8.56 -0.07 -24.37
C THR A 2 7.30 -0.76 -23.82
N ASP A 3 7.22 -2.09 -23.83
CA ASP A 3 5.95 -2.79 -23.57
C ASP A 3 5.66 -2.96 -22.05
N MET A 4 6.65 -3.39 -21.25
CA MET A 4 6.54 -3.46 -19.78
C MET A 4 6.28 -2.09 -19.14
N MET A 5 6.85 -1.03 -19.72
CA MET A 5 6.69 0.35 -19.23
C MET A 5 5.22 0.80 -19.27
N THR A 6 4.42 0.21 -20.15
CA THR A 6 3.01 0.57 -20.35
C THR A 6 2.09 -0.13 -19.36
N ALA A 7 2.36 -1.40 -19.02
CA ALA A 7 1.50 -2.20 -18.14
C ALA A 7 1.48 -1.64 -16.70
N ASP A 8 2.66 -1.44 -16.09
CA ASP A 8 2.78 -0.90 -14.74
C ASP A 8 2.15 0.50 -14.63
N MET A 9 2.33 1.34 -15.65
CA MET A 9 1.73 2.67 -15.69
C MET A 9 0.21 2.63 -15.83
N LYS A 10 -0.34 1.71 -16.64
CA LYS A 10 -1.80 1.50 -16.74
C LYS A 10 -2.38 1.11 -15.39
N VAL A 11 -1.69 0.27 -14.62
CA VAL A 11 -2.10 -0.11 -13.26
C VAL A 11 -2.12 1.09 -12.33
N LEU A 12 -1.07 1.93 -12.33
CA LEU A 12 -1.05 3.17 -11.53
C LEU A 12 -2.22 4.10 -11.91
N MET A 13 -2.47 4.31 -13.20
CA MET A 13 -3.59 5.15 -13.66
C MET A 13 -4.94 4.58 -13.22
N ASN A 14 -5.12 3.27 -13.27
CA ASN A 14 -6.33 2.63 -12.76
C ASN A 14 -6.51 2.85 -11.25
N HIS A 15 -5.46 2.72 -10.46
CA HIS A 15 -5.54 2.96 -9.02
C HIS A 15 -5.87 4.42 -8.68
N ILE A 16 -5.30 5.37 -9.41
CA ILE A 16 -5.63 6.79 -9.27
C ILE A 16 -7.12 7.01 -9.58
N TYR A 17 -7.62 6.39 -10.65
CA TYR A 17 -9.02 6.47 -11.02
C TYR A 17 -9.95 5.87 -9.94
N GLU A 18 -9.63 4.68 -9.41
CA GLU A 18 -10.38 4.04 -8.32
C GLU A 18 -10.43 4.94 -7.08
N PHE A 19 -9.32 5.55 -6.70
CA PHE A 19 -9.26 6.50 -5.58
C PHE A 19 -10.15 7.72 -5.84
N GLN A 20 -10.05 8.34 -7.01
CA GLN A 20 -10.87 9.50 -7.38
C GLN A 20 -12.37 9.20 -7.40
N LYS A 21 -12.76 7.97 -7.75
CA LYS A 21 -14.15 7.50 -7.70
C LYS A 21 -14.62 7.10 -6.30
N GLY A 22 -13.73 7.11 -5.30
CA GLY A 22 -14.05 6.76 -3.93
C GLY A 22 -14.21 5.25 -3.70
N VAL A 23 -13.70 4.40 -4.61
CA VAL A 23 -13.74 2.94 -4.45
C VAL A 23 -12.88 2.50 -3.26
N ARG A 24 -11.75 3.18 -3.05
CA ARG A 24 -10.83 2.95 -1.93
C ARG A 24 -10.39 4.29 -1.35
N GLN A 25 -10.23 4.35 -0.04
CA GLN A 25 -9.78 5.57 0.64
C GLN A 25 -8.25 5.73 0.59
N MET A 26 -7.51 4.63 0.38
CA MET A 26 -6.07 4.61 0.26
C MET A 26 -5.62 3.47 -0.68
N VAL A 27 -4.53 3.71 -1.39
CA VAL A 27 -3.89 2.74 -2.28
C VAL A 27 -2.44 2.55 -1.84
N LEU A 28 -1.98 1.30 -1.90
CA LEU A 28 -0.57 0.92 -1.90
C LEU A 28 -0.20 0.42 -3.30
N TYR A 29 0.75 1.10 -3.93
CA TYR A 29 1.29 0.69 -5.23
C TYR A 29 2.81 0.45 -5.12
N THR A 30 3.23 -0.80 -5.34
CA THR A 30 4.65 -1.16 -5.33
C THR A 30 5.21 -1.13 -6.75
N CYS A 31 6.25 -0.35 -6.99
CA CYS A 31 6.87 -0.25 -8.30
C CYS A 31 8.40 -0.05 -8.22
N ASN A 32 9.06 -0.09 -9.38
CA ASN A 32 10.49 0.21 -9.45
C ASN A 32 10.73 1.71 -9.26
N LYS A 33 11.78 2.07 -8.51
CA LYS A 33 12.16 3.46 -8.21
C LYS A 33 12.39 4.32 -9.46
N LYS A 34 12.76 3.72 -10.59
CA LYS A 34 12.87 4.46 -11.88
C LYS A 34 11.56 5.14 -12.33
N TYR A 35 10.42 4.71 -11.79
CA TYR A 35 9.11 5.28 -12.09
C TYR A 35 8.66 6.34 -11.09
N GLU A 36 9.46 6.61 -10.05
CA GLU A 36 9.13 7.54 -8.96
C GLU A 36 8.70 8.91 -9.48
N SER A 37 9.55 9.55 -10.28
CA SER A 37 9.28 10.89 -10.80
C SER A 37 8.01 10.98 -11.65
N PHE A 38 7.69 9.92 -12.40
CA PHE A 38 6.45 9.89 -13.17
C PHE A 38 5.23 9.75 -12.25
N ALA A 39 5.31 8.86 -11.26
CA ALA A 39 4.21 8.60 -10.36
C ALA A 39 3.90 9.80 -9.46
N THR A 40 4.93 10.45 -8.89
CA THR A 40 4.75 11.65 -8.05
C THR A 40 4.19 12.81 -8.85
N LEU A 41 4.72 13.09 -10.04
CA LEU A 41 4.22 14.16 -10.91
C LEU A 41 2.73 14.01 -11.23
N ARG A 42 2.25 12.76 -11.39
CA ARG A 42 0.84 12.49 -11.66
C ARG A 42 -0.04 12.76 -10.44
N LEU A 43 0.40 12.35 -9.25
CA LEU A 43 -0.31 12.57 -8.00
C LEU A 43 -0.34 14.07 -7.63
N GLU A 44 0.80 14.76 -7.78
CA GLU A 44 0.93 16.21 -7.55
C GLU A 44 0.00 17.02 -8.46
N ARG A 45 -0.07 16.68 -9.76
CA ARG A 45 -0.98 17.35 -10.72
C ARG A 45 -2.45 17.22 -10.36
N GLN A 46 -2.81 16.18 -9.61
CA GLN A 46 -4.17 15.93 -9.17
C GLN A 46 -4.39 16.31 -7.70
N ASN A 47 -3.37 16.91 -7.06
CA ASN A 47 -3.37 17.28 -5.65
C ASN A 47 -3.72 16.11 -4.71
N ILE A 48 -3.20 14.92 -5.03
CA ILE A 48 -3.38 13.70 -4.24
C ILE A 48 -2.18 13.56 -3.31
N PRO A 49 -2.38 13.57 -1.97
CA PRO A 49 -1.28 13.40 -1.04
C PRO A 49 -0.76 11.96 -1.08
N TYR A 50 0.54 11.80 -0.80
CA TYR A 50 1.21 10.52 -0.90
C TYR A 50 2.41 10.38 0.06
N ILE A 51 2.87 9.14 0.22
CA ILE A 51 4.06 8.76 0.99
C ILE A 51 4.86 7.76 0.14
N ILE A 52 6.16 7.96 0.08
CA ILE A 52 7.10 7.03 -0.55
C ILE A 52 7.87 6.31 0.55
N GLN A 53 7.85 4.98 0.50
CA GLN A 53 8.68 4.14 1.35
C GLN A 53 9.62 3.31 0.44
N PRO A 54 10.95 3.51 0.50
CA PRO A 54 11.89 2.69 -0.25
C PRO A 54 11.89 1.25 0.28
N VAL A 55 11.90 0.27 -0.63
CA VAL A 55 11.91 -1.16 -0.30
C VAL A 55 13.04 -1.86 -1.05
N GLY A 56 14.11 -2.21 -0.34
CA GLY A 56 15.31 -2.78 -0.97
C GLY A 56 16.05 -1.74 -1.81
N ARG A 57 16.71 -2.18 -2.89
CA ARG A 57 17.54 -1.30 -3.74
C ARG A 57 16.73 -0.53 -4.80
N ASP A 58 15.90 -1.23 -5.57
CA ASP A 58 15.31 -0.66 -6.79
C ASP A 58 13.78 -0.58 -6.74
N ARG A 59 13.14 -0.89 -5.61
CA ARG A 59 11.68 -0.84 -5.47
C ARG A 59 11.27 0.17 -4.42
N MET A 60 10.05 0.64 -4.54
CA MET A 60 9.41 1.51 -3.57
C MET A 60 7.95 1.14 -3.44
N ASN A 61 7.41 1.37 -2.24
CA ASN A 61 5.98 1.43 -1.99
C ASN A 61 5.56 2.90 -2.09
N LEU A 62 4.57 3.17 -2.93
CA LEU A 62 3.90 4.45 -3.05
C LEU A 62 2.51 4.33 -2.43
N PHE A 63 2.32 4.97 -1.29
CA PHE A 63 1.01 5.10 -0.66
C PHE A 63 0.39 6.43 -1.08
N PHE A 64 -0.87 6.42 -1.49
CA PHE A 64 -1.62 7.66 -1.73
C PHE A 64 -3.08 7.47 -1.35
N GLY A 65 -3.74 8.53 -0.90
CA GLY A 65 -5.07 8.38 -0.33
C GLY A 65 -5.58 9.60 0.42
N ARG A 66 -6.54 9.37 1.32
CA ARG A 66 -7.01 10.36 2.29
C ARG A 66 -5.91 10.69 3.31
N GLN A 67 -5.86 11.95 3.74
CA GLN A 67 -4.79 12.47 4.62
C GLN A 67 -4.74 11.69 5.94
N GLU A 68 -5.91 11.37 6.50
CA GLU A 68 -6.09 10.64 7.74
C GLU A 68 -5.49 9.22 7.65
N CYS A 69 -5.69 8.54 6.51
CA CYS A 69 -5.08 7.23 6.25
C CYS A 69 -3.56 7.34 6.14
N LEU A 70 -3.06 8.37 5.45
CA LEU A 70 -1.63 8.59 5.29
C LEU A 70 -0.95 8.92 6.62
N ASP A 71 -1.59 9.71 7.48
CA ASP A 71 -1.05 10.02 8.81
C ASP A 71 -0.98 8.77 9.70
N ALA A 72 -1.98 7.89 9.63
CA ALA A 72 -1.90 6.57 10.28
C ALA A 72 -0.75 5.73 9.73
N ILE A 73 -0.54 5.70 8.40
CA ILE A 73 0.57 4.98 7.77
C ILE A 73 1.94 5.50 8.24
N ARG A 74 2.12 6.83 8.37
CA ARG A 74 3.38 7.42 8.85
C ARG A 74 3.76 6.92 10.23
N LEU A 75 2.78 6.72 11.11
CA LEU A 75 2.99 6.27 12.48
C LEU A 75 3.14 4.75 12.58
N MET A 76 2.37 4.01 11.78
CA MET A 76 2.31 2.55 11.87
C MET A 76 3.40 1.84 11.06
N ILE A 77 3.73 2.35 9.87
CA ILE A 77 4.64 1.68 8.93
C ILE A 77 6.06 2.22 9.11
N THR A 78 6.67 1.88 10.25
CA THR A 78 8.07 2.23 10.58
C THR A 78 9.08 1.15 10.20
N LYS A 79 8.58 0.01 9.70
CA LYS A 79 9.35 -1.19 9.34
C LYS A 79 8.86 -1.75 7.99
N PRO A 80 9.63 -2.65 7.36
CA PRO A 80 9.20 -3.35 6.16
C PRO A 80 7.84 -4.05 6.31
N LEU A 81 7.01 -4.04 5.26
CA LEU A 81 5.64 -4.57 5.31
C LEU A 81 5.55 -6.06 5.68
N ASN A 82 6.59 -6.84 5.37
CA ASN A 82 6.66 -8.25 5.74
C ASN A 82 6.95 -8.49 7.24
N GLN A 83 7.27 -7.44 7.99
CA GLN A 83 7.55 -7.48 9.43
C GLN A 83 6.44 -6.84 10.26
N LEU A 84 5.31 -6.49 9.65
CA LEU A 84 4.14 -6.00 10.37
C LEU A 84 3.58 -7.08 11.30
N SER A 85 3.16 -6.68 12.49
CA SER A 85 2.40 -7.53 13.39
C SER A 85 1.06 -7.93 12.75
N PRO A 86 0.38 -8.96 13.29
CA PRO A 86 -0.97 -9.28 12.85
C PRO A 86 -1.94 -8.10 12.95
N GLU A 87 -1.82 -7.27 13.99
CA GLU A 87 -2.64 -6.07 14.20
C GLU A 87 -2.34 -4.98 13.17
N GLU A 88 -1.07 -4.67 12.93
CA GLU A 88 -0.66 -3.65 11.96
C GLU A 88 -1.09 -4.05 10.53
N ASP A 89 -0.96 -5.33 10.19
CA ASP A 89 -1.42 -5.88 8.90
C ASP A 89 -2.94 -5.90 8.79
N PHE A 90 -3.66 -6.11 9.91
CA PHE A 90 -5.11 -5.99 9.95
C PHE A 90 -5.53 -4.55 9.60
N ILE A 91 -4.95 -3.57 10.29
CA ILE A 91 -5.24 -2.14 10.11
C ILE A 91 -4.87 -1.70 8.69
N LEU A 92 -3.68 -2.09 8.20
CA LEU A 92 -3.26 -1.80 6.83
C LEU A 92 -4.26 -2.35 5.82
N GLY A 93 -4.67 -3.60 5.97
CA GLY A 93 -5.59 -4.22 5.03
C GLY A 93 -6.98 -3.61 5.05
N ALA A 94 -7.49 -3.22 6.23
CA ALA A 94 -8.74 -2.48 6.34
C ALA A 94 -8.67 -1.11 5.62
N MET A 95 -7.56 -0.36 5.78
CA MET A 95 -7.35 0.91 5.08
C MET A 95 -7.26 0.76 3.56
N LEU A 96 -6.74 -0.37 3.08
CA LEU A 96 -6.68 -0.71 1.65
C LEU A 96 -8.02 -1.20 1.08
N GLY A 97 -9.04 -1.35 1.92
CA GLY A 97 -10.40 -1.73 1.54
C GLY A 97 -10.64 -3.24 1.42
N TYR A 98 -9.83 -4.08 2.09
CA TYR A 98 -10.16 -5.51 2.19
C TYR A 98 -11.37 -5.74 3.10
N ASP A 99 -12.13 -6.79 2.79
CA ASP A 99 -13.28 -7.21 3.61
C ASP A 99 -12.84 -7.54 5.04
N ILE A 100 -13.59 -7.03 6.02
CA ILE A 100 -13.27 -7.18 7.44
C ILE A 100 -13.28 -8.65 7.88
N ARG A 101 -14.16 -9.49 7.33
CA ARG A 101 -14.21 -10.91 7.69
C ARG A 101 -12.97 -11.65 7.19
N VAL A 102 -12.55 -11.38 5.96
CA VAL A 102 -11.29 -11.94 5.41
C VAL A 102 -10.07 -11.50 6.23
N GLN A 103 -10.05 -10.24 6.67
CA GLN A 103 -9.00 -9.75 7.57
C GLN A 103 -9.05 -10.42 8.95
N CYS A 104 -10.23 -10.71 9.49
CA CYS A 104 -10.39 -11.48 10.73
C CYS A 104 -9.84 -12.91 10.59
N GLU A 105 -10.19 -13.61 9.51
CA GLU A 105 -9.68 -14.95 9.22
C GLU A 105 -8.15 -14.95 9.15
N ARG A 106 -7.57 -14.05 8.35
CA ARG A 106 -6.12 -13.88 8.22
C ARG A 106 -5.43 -13.53 9.55
N TYR A 107 -6.04 -12.67 10.37
CA TYR A 107 -5.52 -12.30 11.68
C TYR A 107 -5.45 -13.51 12.62
N CYS A 108 -6.54 -14.28 12.71
CA CYS A 108 -6.61 -15.50 13.52
C CYS A 108 -5.55 -16.52 13.07
N GLU A 109 -5.40 -16.73 11.77
CA GLU A 109 -4.37 -17.64 11.23
C GLU A 109 -2.96 -17.21 11.63
N ARG A 110 -2.63 -15.92 11.49
CA ARG A 110 -1.31 -15.40 11.83
C ARG A 110 -1.02 -15.51 13.32
N LYS A 111 -1.98 -15.19 14.19
CA LYS A 111 -1.84 -15.34 15.64
C LYS A 111 -1.64 -16.81 16.03
N CYS A 112 -2.43 -17.73 15.48
CA CYS A 112 -2.30 -19.16 15.75
C CYS A 112 -0.94 -19.72 15.31
N ARG A 113 -0.39 -19.27 14.17
CA ARG A 113 0.96 -19.65 13.74
C ARG A 113 2.03 -19.14 14.71
N THR A 114 1.90 -17.90 15.20
CA THR A 114 2.82 -17.36 16.22
C THR A 114 2.74 -18.15 17.52
N CYS A 115 1.55 -18.57 17.95
CA CYS A 115 1.38 -19.41 19.15
C CYS A 115 2.02 -20.81 18.98
N LYS A 116 1.91 -21.43 17.80
CA LYS A 116 2.49 -22.76 17.53
C LYS A 116 4.02 -22.76 17.41
N CYS A 117 4.64 -21.62 17.12
CA CYS A 117 6.11 -21.48 17.10
C CYS A 117 6.72 -21.08 18.45
N ALA A 118 5.89 -20.84 19.48
CA ALA A 118 6.32 -20.44 20.83
C ALA A 118 6.29 -21.59 21.86
N THR A 119 5.93 -22.80 21.42
CA THR A 119 6.03 -24.09 22.14
C THR A 119 7.06 -24.97 21.44
#